data_AF-A0A1C6FG30-F1
#
_entry.id   AF-A0A1C6FG30-F1
#
_cell.length_a   1.000
_cell.length_b   1.000
_cell.length_c   1.000
_cell.angle_alpha   90.00
_cell.angle_beta   90.00
_cell.angle_gamma   90.00
#
_symmetry.space_group_name_H-M   'P 1'
#
loop_
_entity.id
_entity.type
_entity.pdbx_description
1 polymer ?
#
loop_
_entity_poly.entity_id
_entity_poly.type
_entity_poly.pdbx_seq_one_letter_code
_entity_poly.pdbx_strand_id
1 'polypeptide(L)'
;MASFTFKGMEEYEKKISLLYKDTRNVCRKAVYAGAKVVADAVKENMEALPAKPELEGIVAYAKKDPAPLTVGQKQGLIKGFGISPLEVKDGYINAKLGFSGYNNVKTKKYPKGQPNVLVARGIESGTSDREKHPFVRPALNKSKKPAVEAMKQAVDEDIEQKLKGR
;
A
#
# COMPACT_ATOMS: atom_id res chain seq x y z
N MET A 1 29.23 13.38 -37.90
CA MET A 1 29.43 12.79 -36.55
C MET A 1 30.50 11.72 -36.68
N ALA A 2 31.57 11.81 -35.90
CA ALA A 2 32.60 10.76 -35.85
C ALA A 2 32.16 9.67 -34.88
N SER A 3 32.22 8.40 -35.29
CA SER A 3 31.93 7.23 -34.45
C SER A 3 33.20 6.40 -34.28
N PHE A 4 33.49 5.97 -33.06
CA PHE A 4 34.62 5.10 -32.75
C PHE A 4 34.10 3.79 -32.15
N THR A 5 34.45 2.66 -32.76
CA THR A 5 33.95 1.32 -32.37
C THR A 5 35.07 0.54 -31.69
N PHE A 6 34.90 0.25 -30.39
CA PHE A 6 35.83 -0.61 -29.65
C PHE A 6 35.52 -2.08 -29.92
N LYS A 7 36.53 -2.87 -30.29
CA LYS A 7 36.43 -4.34 -30.44
C LYS A 7 36.93 -5.02 -29.16
N GLY A 8 36.37 -6.20 -28.82
CA GLY A 8 36.80 -7.00 -27.65
C GLY A 8 36.04 -6.74 -26.34
N MET A 9 35.04 -5.86 -26.35
CA MET A 9 34.19 -5.55 -25.18
C MET A 9 32.81 -6.24 -25.24
N GLU A 10 32.63 -7.19 -26.16
CA GLU A 10 31.35 -7.84 -26.45
C GLU A 10 30.76 -8.57 -25.22
N GLU A 11 31.59 -9.12 -24.35
CA GLU A 11 31.14 -9.74 -23.11
C GLU A 11 30.60 -8.71 -22.10
N TYR A 12 31.23 -7.54 -22.01
CA TYR A 12 30.77 -6.43 -21.17
C TYR A 12 29.50 -5.80 -21.75
N GLU A 13 29.43 -5.63 -23.07
CA GLU A 13 28.24 -5.15 -23.77
C GLU A 13 27.05 -6.10 -23.52
N LYS A 14 27.27 -7.41 -23.61
CA LYS A 14 26.25 -8.41 -23.26
C LYS A 14 25.81 -8.29 -21.80
N LYS A 15 26.73 -8.18 -20.84
CA LYS A 15 26.39 -8.00 -19.41
C LYS A 15 25.54 -6.75 -19.17
N ILE A 16 25.96 -5.62 -19.72
CA ILE A 16 25.24 -4.33 -19.58
C ILE A 16 23.87 -4.41 -20.27
N SER A 17 23.79 -4.97 -21.48
CA SER A 17 22.53 -5.13 -22.21
C SER A 17 21.54 -6.01 -21.44
N LEU A 18 22.03 -7.05 -20.74
CA LEU A 18 21.19 -7.94 -19.94
C LEU A 18 20.66 -7.25 -18.67
N LEU A 19 21.54 -6.52 -17.96
CA LEU A 19 21.15 -5.68 -16.83
C LEU A 19 20.12 -4.62 -17.25
N TYR A 20 20.33 -3.98 -18.42
CA TYR A 20 19.43 -2.96 -18.96
C TYR A 20 18.06 -3.54 -19.32
N LYS A 21 18.02 -4.68 -20.03
CA LYS A 21 16.76 -5.34 -20.43
C LYS A 21 15.86 -5.68 -19.25
N ASP A 22 16.46 -5.98 -18.09
CA ASP A 22 15.72 -6.45 -16.92
C ASP A 22 15.58 -5.38 -15.81
N THR A 23 16.14 -4.18 -16.03
CA THR A 23 16.08 -3.05 -15.08
C THR A 23 14.64 -2.75 -14.69
N ARG A 24 13.70 -2.83 -15.64
CA ARG A 24 12.27 -2.59 -15.35
C ARG A 24 11.70 -3.60 -14.35
N ASN A 25 12.08 -4.88 -14.44
CA ASN A 25 11.59 -5.90 -13.52
C ASN A 25 12.25 -5.77 -12.15
N VAL A 26 13.55 -5.44 -12.10
CA VAL A 26 14.25 -5.10 -10.84
C VAL A 26 13.52 -3.97 -10.14
N CYS A 27 13.24 -2.86 -10.85
CA CYS A 27 12.52 -1.73 -10.29
C CYS A 27 11.10 -2.09 -9.86
N ARG A 28 10.38 -2.95 -10.59
CA ARG A 28 9.05 -3.44 -10.19
C ARG A 28 9.09 -4.23 -8.89
N LYS A 29 10.07 -5.15 -8.75
CA LYS A 29 10.27 -5.94 -7.53
C LYS A 29 10.59 -5.03 -6.34
N ALA A 30 11.49 -4.07 -6.55
CA ALA A 30 11.84 -3.08 -5.52
C ALA A 30 10.62 -2.29 -5.06
N VAL A 31 9.88 -1.66 -5.98
CA VAL A 31 8.67 -0.88 -5.64
C VAL A 31 7.63 -1.75 -4.92
N TYR A 32 7.45 -3.01 -5.33
CA TYR A 32 6.55 -3.92 -4.65
C TYR A 32 7.01 -4.29 -3.24
N ALA A 33 8.31 -4.54 -3.04
CA ALA A 33 8.89 -4.83 -1.72
C ALA A 33 8.69 -3.64 -0.76
N GLY A 34 8.98 -2.42 -1.21
CA GLY A 34 8.72 -1.21 -0.43
C GLY A 34 7.24 -1.03 -0.11
N ALA A 35 6.36 -1.22 -1.11
CA ALA A 35 4.91 -1.11 -0.92
C ALA A 35 4.37 -2.14 0.09
N LYS A 36 4.92 -3.36 0.11
CA LYS A 36 4.55 -4.40 1.07
C LYS A 36 4.85 -3.97 2.50
N VAL A 37 6.04 -3.43 2.77
CA VAL A 37 6.42 -2.93 4.10
C VAL A 37 5.46 -1.85 4.59
N VAL A 38 5.08 -0.91 3.72
CA VAL A 38 4.10 0.13 4.06
C VAL A 38 2.72 -0.49 4.30
N ALA A 39 2.28 -1.42 3.45
CA ALA A 39 0.99 -2.08 3.57
C ALA A 39 0.86 -2.86 4.89
N ASP A 40 1.91 -3.59 5.28
CA ASP A 40 1.95 -4.36 6.52
C ASP A 40 1.86 -3.43 7.74
N ALA A 41 2.57 -2.31 7.74
CA ALA A 41 2.50 -1.31 8.81
C ALA A 41 1.10 -0.65 8.91
N VAL A 42 0.45 -0.37 7.77
CA VAL A 42 -0.94 0.14 7.77
C VAL A 42 -1.89 -0.91 8.33
N LYS A 43 -1.69 -2.19 7.98
CA LYS A 43 -2.50 -3.30 8.48
C LYS A 43 -2.36 -3.50 9.99
N GLU A 44 -1.13 -3.45 10.51
CA GLU A 44 -0.85 -3.48 11.95
C GLU A 44 -1.61 -2.37 12.68
N ASN A 45 -1.54 -1.13 12.18
CA ASN A 45 -2.26 -0.01 12.78
C ASN A 45 -3.79 -0.18 12.69
N MET A 46 -4.32 -0.70 11.57
CA MET A 46 -5.74 -1.00 11.45
C MET A 46 -6.21 -2.05 12.45
N GLU A 47 -5.39 -3.08 12.70
CA GLU A 47 -5.67 -4.12 13.69
C GLU A 47 -5.63 -3.57 15.12
N ALA A 48 -4.83 -2.54 15.39
CA ALA A 48 -4.79 -1.84 16.67
C ALA A 48 -5.96 -0.86 16.90
N LEU A 49 -6.74 -0.51 15.87
CA LEU A 49 -7.85 0.44 16.02
C LEU A 49 -8.90 -0.06 17.03
N PRO A 50 -9.37 0.79 17.96
CA PRO A 50 -10.45 0.43 18.87
C PRO A 50 -11.73 0.23 18.07
N ALA A 51 -12.36 -0.94 18.22
CA ALA A 51 -13.63 -1.25 17.60
C ALA A 51 -14.65 -1.63 18.66
N LYS A 52 -15.86 -1.10 18.50
CA LYS A 52 -17.00 -1.33 19.40
C LYS A 52 -18.07 -2.18 18.71
N PRO A 53 -18.96 -2.86 19.46
CA PRO A 53 -20.08 -3.58 18.88
C PRO A 53 -20.97 -2.66 18.02
N GLU A 54 -21.61 -3.21 17.01
CA GLU A 54 -22.49 -2.47 16.10
C GLU A 54 -23.62 -1.73 16.83
N LEU A 55 -24.09 -2.29 17.95
CA LEU A 55 -25.08 -1.68 18.83
C LEU A 55 -24.62 -0.31 19.36
N GLU A 56 -23.35 -0.15 19.72
CA GLU A 56 -22.82 1.14 20.18
C GLU A 56 -22.79 2.18 19.05
N GLY A 57 -22.56 1.74 17.80
CA GLY A 57 -22.68 2.62 16.63
C GLY A 57 -24.10 3.13 16.41
N ILE A 58 -25.11 2.28 16.66
CA ILE A 58 -26.53 2.65 16.56
C ILE A 58 -26.93 3.59 17.70
N VAL A 59 -26.47 3.30 18.93
CA VAL A 59 -26.74 4.14 20.11
C VAL A 59 -26.10 5.52 19.98
N ALA A 60 -24.85 5.60 19.51
CA ALA A 60 -24.17 6.88 19.26
C ALA A 60 -24.94 7.72 18.22
N TYR A 61 -25.41 7.09 17.14
CA TYR A 61 -26.25 7.75 16.14
C TYR A 61 -27.56 8.28 16.74
N ALA A 62 -28.23 7.51 17.61
CA ALA A 62 -29.45 7.93 18.28
C ALA A 62 -29.22 9.10 19.25
N LYS A 63 -28.07 9.13 19.93
CA LYS A 63 -27.68 10.19 20.87
C LYS A 63 -27.03 11.41 20.21
N LYS A 64 -26.75 11.36 18.90
CA LYS A 64 -25.92 12.34 18.16
C LYS A 64 -24.49 12.45 18.70
N ASP A 65 -24.00 11.39 19.34
CA ASP A 65 -22.61 11.28 19.77
C ASP A 65 -21.73 10.84 18.60
N PRO A 66 -20.41 11.14 18.62
CA PRO A 66 -19.48 10.66 17.62
C PRO A 66 -19.54 9.13 17.47
N ALA A 67 -19.82 8.65 16.27
CA ALA A 67 -20.00 7.23 16.01
C ALA A 67 -18.65 6.49 16.06
N PRO A 68 -18.47 5.51 16.96
CA PRO A 68 -17.23 4.74 17.03
C PRO A 68 -17.06 3.86 15.80
N LEU A 69 -15.82 3.41 15.56
CA LEU A 69 -15.55 2.35 14.59
C LEU A 69 -16.21 1.06 15.08
N THR A 70 -17.02 0.42 14.24
CA THR A 70 -17.63 -0.87 14.59
C THR A 70 -16.76 -2.06 14.20
N VAL A 71 -16.98 -3.22 14.82
CA VAL A 71 -16.25 -4.46 14.47
C VAL A 71 -16.43 -4.82 12.98
N GLY A 72 -17.66 -4.76 12.45
CA GLY A 72 -17.94 -5.00 11.04
C GLY A 72 -17.25 -3.99 10.11
N GLN A 73 -17.17 -2.71 10.49
CA GLN A 73 -16.42 -1.71 9.74
C GLN A 73 -14.92 -2.03 9.73
N LYS A 74 -14.35 -2.40 10.88
CA LYS A 74 -12.93 -2.75 11.01
C LYS A 74 -12.58 -3.97 10.15
N GLN A 75 -13.39 -5.01 10.20
CA GLN A 75 -13.21 -6.20 9.35
C GLN A 75 -13.33 -5.86 7.86
N GLY A 76 -14.26 -4.99 7.49
CA GLY A 76 -14.41 -4.51 6.12
C GLY A 76 -13.18 -3.75 5.63
N LEU A 77 -12.59 -2.88 6.47
CA LEU A 77 -11.35 -2.18 6.17
C LEU A 77 -10.18 -3.12 5.96
N ILE A 78 -9.98 -4.09 6.85
CA ILE A 78 -8.88 -5.07 6.76
C ILE A 78 -9.02 -5.92 5.49
N LYS A 79 -10.24 -6.41 5.19
CA LYS A 79 -10.50 -7.23 3.99
C LYS A 79 -10.44 -6.41 2.70
N GLY A 80 -10.82 -5.14 2.76
CA GLY A 80 -10.85 -4.25 1.60
C GLY A 80 -9.53 -3.57 1.29
N PHE A 81 -8.54 -3.64 2.19
CA PHE A 81 -7.24 -3.03 2.02
C PHE A 81 -6.29 -3.91 1.20
N GLY A 82 -5.55 -3.29 0.28
CA GLY A 82 -4.56 -4.01 -0.50
C GLY A 82 -3.67 -3.12 -1.36
N ILE A 83 -2.73 -3.78 -2.02
CA ILE A 83 -1.83 -3.18 -3.01
C ILE A 83 -2.46 -3.38 -4.39
N SER A 84 -2.68 -2.29 -5.11
CA SER A 84 -3.15 -2.35 -6.50
C SER A 84 -2.02 -2.85 -7.41
N PRO A 85 -2.35 -3.42 -8.58
CA PRO A 85 -1.35 -3.77 -9.59
C PRO A 85 -0.41 -2.60 -9.90
N LEU A 86 0.87 -2.91 -10.10
CA LEU A 86 1.88 -1.90 -10.43
C LEU A 86 1.55 -1.21 -11.75
N GLU A 87 1.50 0.11 -11.73
CA GLU A 87 1.24 0.95 -12.90
C GLU A 87 2.52 1.66 -13.32
N VAL A 88 2.82 1.64 -14.62
CA VAL A 88 3.94 2.41 -15.16
C VAL A 88 3.37 3.64 -15.87
N LYS A 89 3.68 4.81 -15.34
CA LYS A 89 3.17 6.09 -15.85
C LYS A 89 4.29 7.13 -15.82
N ASP A 90 4.48 7.82 -16.94
CA ASP A 90 5.47 8.89 -17.10
C ASP A 90 6.91 8.46 -16.74
N GLY A 91 7.26 7.20 -16.99
CA GLY A 91 8.57 6.62 -16.65
C GLY A 91 8.71 6.15 -15.19
N TYR A 92 7.69 6.35 -14.34
CA TYR A 92 7.67 5.90 -12.95
C TYR A 92 6.87 4.61 -12.78
N ILE A 93 7.38 3.70 -11.94
CA ILE A 93 6.63 2.52 -11.49
C ILE A 93 5.98 2.87 -10.16
N ASN A 94 4.65 2.82 -10.13
CA ASN A 94 3.85 3.22 -8.98
C ASN A 94 3.11 2.01 -8.39
N ALA A 95 3.12 1.88 -7.07
CA ALA A 95 2.23 1.00 -6.31
C ALA A 95 1.20 1.84 -5.58
N LYS A 96 -0.09 1.59 -5.82
CA LYS A 96 -1.18 2.28 -5.11
C LYS A 96 -1.67 1.41 -3.96
N LEU A 97 -1.65 1.95 -2.75
CA LEU A 97 -2.26 1.34 -1.56
C LEU A 97 -3.62 1.97 -1.33
N GLY A 98 -4.65 1.16 -1.07
CA GLY A 98 -5.98 1.70 -0.88
C GLY A 98 -7.01 0.70 -0.40
N PHE A 99 -8.24 1.19 -0.33
CA PHE A 99 -9.40 0.42 0.11
C PHE A 99 -10.35 0.19 -1.06
N SER A 100 -10.91 -0.99 -1.13
CA SER A 100 -11.90 -1.38 -2.11
C SER A 100 -13.08 -2.08 -1.44
N GLY A 101 -14.21 -2.15 -2.14
CA GLY A 101 -15.39 -2.87 -1.69
C GLY A 101 -16.20 -2.17 -0.59
N TYR A 102 -17.11 -2.96 -0.04
CA TYR A 102 -18.09 -2.55 0.95
C TYR A 102 -17.97 -3.42 2.20
N ASN A 103 -18.24 -2.86 3.37
CA ASN A 103 -18.36 -3.62 4.61
C ASN A 103 -19.77 -4.20 4.79
N ASN A 104 -19.96 -5.01 5.83
CA ASN A 104 -21.24 -5.63 6.16
C ASN A 104 -22.19 -4.71 6.94
N VAL A 105 -21.80 -3.48 7.28
CA VAL A 105 -22.59 -2.57 8.11
C VAL A 105 -23.61 -1.83 7.24
N LYS A 106 -24.89 -2.16 7.46
CA LYS A 106 -26.00 -1.60 6.69
C LYS A 106 -26.57 -0.38 7.40
N THR A 107 -26.84 0.67 6.63
CA THR A 107 -27.51 1.89 7.11
C THR A 107 -28.60 2.29 6.14
N LYS A 108 -29.48 3.24 6.51
CA LYS A 108 -30.54 3.74 5.59
C LYS A 108 -29.98 4.19 4.24
N LYS A 109 -28.84 4.90 4.26
CA LYS A 109 -28.15 5.38 3.05
C LYS A 109 -27.39 4.27 2.31
N TYR A 110 -26.95 3.23 3.03
CA TYR A 110 -26.14 2.13 2.50
C TYR A 110 -26.76 0.78 2.88
N PRO A 111 -27.84 0.37 2.20
CA PRO A 111 -28.59 -0.85 2.55
C PRO A 111 -27.81 -2.14 2.26
N LYS A 112 -26.80 -2.08 1.38
CA LYS A 112 -25.94 -3.21 1.00
C LYS A 112 -24.57 -3.23 1.72
N GLY A 113 -24.31 -2.27 2.61
CA GLY A 113 -22.99 -2.09 3.23
C GLY A 113 -22.38 -0.73 2.91
N GLN A 114 -21.55 -0.20 3.82
CA GLN A 114 -20.88 1.09 3.60
C GLN A 114 -19.58 0.93 2.79
N PRO A 115 -19.23 1.90 1.92
CA PRO A 115 -17.96 1.88 1.20
C PRO A 115 -16.76 1.94 2.15
N ASN A 116 -15.80 1.04 1.99
CA ASN A 116 -14.61 0.99 2.86
C ASN A 116 -13.78 2.28 2.77
N VAL A 117 -13.66 2.88 1.59
CA VAL A 117 -12.96 4.16 1.37
C VAL A 117 -13.55 5.29 2.22
N LEU A 118 -14.88 5.34 2.31
CA LEU A 118 -15.58 6.37 3.08
C LEU A 118 -15.32 6.21 4.57
N VAL A 119 -15.38 4.98 5.07
CA VAL A 119 -15.10 4.66 6.48
C VAL A 119 -13.64 4.96 6.81
N ALA A 120 -12.69 4.54 5.97
CA ALA A 120 -11.27 4.80 6.12
C ALA A 120 -10.98 6.30 6.21
N ARG A 121 -11.53 7.09 5.27
CA ARG A 121 -11.39 8.56 5.28
C ARG A 121 -11.94 9.16 6.57
N GLY A 122 -13.16 8.77 6.96
CA GLY A 122 -13.82 9.32 8.14
C GLY A 122 -13.05 9.06 9.43
N ILE A 123 -12.34 7.93 9.52
CA ILE A 123 -11.51 7.59 10.69
C ILE A 123 -10.15 8.30 10.62
N GLU A 124 -9.52 8.34 9.45
CA GLU A 124 -8.20 8.96 9.28
C GLU A 124 -8.24 10.49 9.52
N SER A 125 -9.26 11.17 9.02
CA SER A 125 -9.39 12.64 9.16
C SER A 125 -10.28 13.08 10.30
N GLY A 126 -11.17 12.22 10.79
CA GLY A 126 -12.32 12.61 11.60
C GLY A 126 -13.40 13.32 10.76
N THR A 127 -14.60 13.42 11.33
CA THR A 127 -15.73 14.24 10.82
C THR A 127 -16.45 14.86 12.01
N SER A 128 -17.44 15.75 11.79
CA SER A 128 -18.29 16.28 12.88
C SER A 128 -18.88 15.16 13.75
N ASP A 129 -19.21 14.03 13.12
CA ASP A 129 -19.94 12.93 13.76
C ASP A 129 -19.02 11.73 14.06
N ARG A 130 -17.69 11.92 14.03
CA ARG A 130 -16.72 10.82 14.24
C ARG A 130 -15.36 11.31 14.71
N GLU A 131 -14.87 10.70 15.77
CA GLU A 131 -13.52 10.95 16.28
C GLU A 131 -12.42 10.48 15.31
N LYS A 132 -11.34 11.24 15.29
CA LYS A 132 -10.18 10.98 14.44
C LYS A 132 -9.25 9.96 15.08
N HIS A 133 -9.02 8.84 14.40
CA HIS A 133 -8.01 7.84 14.77
C HIS A 133 -7.10 7.58 13.56
N PRO A 134 -6.06 8.39 13.35
CA PRO A 134 -5.21 8.25 12.18
C PRO A 134 -4.41 6.95 12.28
N PHE A 135 -4.42 6.16 11.22
CA PHE A 135 -3.78 4.85 11.17
C PHE A 135 -2.89 4.71 9.92
N VAL A 136 -3.21 5.42 8.84
CA VAL A 136 -2.39 5.46 7.62
C VAL A 136 -1.19 6.39 7.81
N ARG A 137 -1.41 7.64 8.23
CA ARG A 137 -0.33 8.62 8.37
C ARG A 137 0.77 8.19 9.35
N PRO A 138 0.46 7.64 10.54
CA PRO A 138 1.49 7.14 11.46
C PRO A 138 2.26 5.95 10.89
N ALA A 139 1.56 5.01 10.21
CA ALA A 139 2.20 3.89 9.54
C ALA A 139 3.20 4.37 8.50
N LEU A 140 2.79 5.30 7.64
CA LEU A 140 3.63 5.84 6.57
C LEU A 140 4.92 6.48 7.10
N ASN A 141 4.80 7.24 8.20
CA ASN A 141 5.95 7.89 8.83
C ASN A 141 6.93 6.86 9.43
N LYS A 142 6.40 5.82 10.07
CA LYS A 142 7.20 4.71 10.67
C LYS A 142 7.87 3.87 9.58
N SER A 143 7.15 3.55 8.51
CA SER A 143 7.57 2.61 7.47
C SER A 143 8.42 3.24 6.37
N LYS A 144 8.54 4.57 6.30
CA LYS A 144 9.28 5.25 5.23
C LYS A 144 10.74 4.79 5.12
N LYS A 145 11.47 4.74 6.24
CA LYS A 145 12.88 4.27 6.23
C LYS A 145 12.96 2.76 5.94
N PRO A 146 12.22 1.88 6.64
CA PRO A 146 12.20 0.45 6.34
C PRO A 146 11.84 0.12 4.89
N ALA A 147 10.89 0.85 4.29
CA ALA A 147 10.49 0.63 2.90
C ALA A 147 11.63 0.93 1.92
N VAL A 148 12.41 1.99 2.15
CA VAL A 148 13.58 2.30 1.32
C VAL A 148 14.67 1.23 1.45
N GLU A 149 14.90 0.74 2.66
CA GLU A 149 15.88 -0.33 2.88
C GLU A 149 15.44 -1.65 2.23
N ALA A 150 14.16 -2.01 2.33
CA ALA A 150 13.61 -3.18 1.64
C ALA A 150 13.67 -3.05 0.11
N MET A 151 13.48 -1.83 -0.42
CA MET A 151 13.69 -1.56 -1.85
C MET A 151 15.14 -1.80 -2.26
N LYS A 152 16.12 -1.32 -1.48
CA LYS A 152 17.55 -1.54 -1.77
C LYS A 152 17.91 -3.02 -1.74
N GLN A 153 17.53 -3.72 -0.68
CA GLN A 153 17.76 -5.16 -0.53
C GLN A 153 17.19 -5.95 -1.71
N ALA A 154 15.95 -5.64 -2.12
CA ALA A 154 15.34 -6.30 -3.27
C ALA A 154 16.07 -6.03 -4.60
N VAL A 155 16.68 -4.84 -4.76
CA VAL A 155 17.52 -4.54 -5.93
C VAL A 155 18.82 -5.31 -5.88
N ASP A 156 19.51 -5.27 -4.74
CA ASP A 156 20.81 -5.92 -4.56
C ASP A 156 20.70 -7.44 -4.71
N GLU A 157 19.68 -8.06 -4.11
CA GLU A 157 19.40 -9.50 -4.25
C GLU A 157 19.12 -9.89 -5.72
N ASP A 158 18.33 -9.10 -6.45
CA ASP A 158 17.99 -9.40 -7.85
C ASP A 158 19.19 -9.21 -8.78
N ILE A 159 20.06 -8.24 -8.49
CA ILE A 159 21.33 -8.04 -9.21
C ILE A 159 22.29 -9.19 -8.91
N GLU A 160 22.47 -9.56 -7.64
CA GLU A 160 23.35 -10.67 -7.25
C GLU A 160 22.89 -12.00 -7.87
N GLN A 161 21.59 -12.30 -7.85
CA GLN A 161 21.05 -13.53 -8.45
C GLN A 161 21.35 -13.58 -9.96
N LYS A 162 21.24 -12.46 -10.66
CA LYS A 162 21.51 -12.40 -12.10
C LYS A 162 23.00 -12.48 -12.43
N LEU A 163 23.86 -12.03 -11.52
CA LEU A 163 25.31 -12.15 -11.68
C LEU A 163 25.83 -13.55 -11.30
N LYS A 164 25.21 -14.20 -10.30
CA LYS A 164 25.54 -15.57 -9.82
C LYS A 164 24.91 -16.69 -10.65
N GLY A 165 23.80 -16.44 -11.35
CA GLY A 165 23.17 -17.39 -12.28
C GLY A 165 23.95 -17.63 -13.58
N ARG A 166 25.27 -17.48 -13.54
CA ARG A 166 26.24 -17.77 -14.60
C ARG A 166 26.97 -19.07 -14.28
#